data_AF-A0A5C7RYS5-F1
#
_entry.id   AF-A0A5C7RYS5-F1
#
_cell.length_a   1.000
_cell.length_b   1.000
_cell.length_c   1.000
_cell.angle_alpha   90.00
_cell.angle_beta   90.00
_cell.angle_gamma   90.00
#
_symmetry.space_group_name_H-M   'P 1'
#
loop_
_entity.id
_entity.type
_entity.pdbx_description
1 polymer ?
#
loop_
_entity_poly.entity_id
_entity_poly.type
_entity_poly.pdbx_seq_one_letter_code
_entity_poly.pdbx_strand_id
1 'polypeptide(L)'
;MNHLTTTLPYAVKLAALSAMAFAVLKVALVANTLGLTAAILFSGFHLPLCAFSALFVWWMYDVHQATGFLALVSTLLNALLV
;
A
#
# COMPACT_ATOMS: atom_id res chain seq x y z
N MET A 1 -19.60 -20.79 -12.10
CA MET A 1 -19.13 -19.91 -11.00
C MET A 1 -18.23 -18.85 -11.61
N ASN A 2 -18.49 -17.56 -11.40
CA ASN A 2 -17.66 -16.49 -11.98
C ASN A 2 -16.28 -16.51 -11.32
N HIS A 3 -15.25 -16.94 -12.07
CA HIS A 3 -13.87 -16.95 -11.58
C HIS A 3 -13.40 -15.55 -11.15
N LEU A 4 -13.90 -14.49 -11.78
CA LEU A 4 -13.60 -13.11 -11.41
C LEU A 4 -13.95 -12.79 -9.96
N THR A 5 -15.12 -13.22 -9.48
CA THR A 5 -15.56 -12.90 -8.12
C THR A 5 -14.73 -13.58 -7.03
N THR A 6 -14.10 -14.71 -7.34
CA THR A 6 -13.23 -15.44 -6.40
C THR A 6 -11.79 -14.99 -6.45
N THR A 7 -11.25 -14.59 -7.61
CA THR A 7 -9.82 -14.24 -7.74
C THR A 7 -9.51 -12.77 -7.51
N LEU A 8 -10.46 -11.88 -7.84
CA LEU A 8 -10.31 -10.43 -7.68
C LEU A 8 -9.95 -9.97 -6.26
N PRO A 9 -10.57 -10.45 -5.17
CA PRO A 9 -10.20 -10.01 -3.82
C PRO A 9 -8.76 -10.36 -3.46
N TYR A 10 -8.28 -11.54 -3.85
CA TYR A 10 -6.89 -11.92 -3.63
C TYR A 10 -5.93 -11.03 -4.43
N ALA A 11 -6.24 -10.74 -5.69
CA ALA A 11 -5.44 -9.86 -6.52
C ALA A 11 -5.33 -8.44 -5.93
N VAL A 12 -6.44 -7.89 -5.43
CA VAL A 12 -6.46 -6.55 -4.81
C VAL A 12 -5.66 -6.53 -3.50
N LYS A 13 -5.84 -7.52 -2.64
CA LYS A 13 -5.08 -7.65 -1.39
C LYS A 13 -3.58 -7.81 -1.64
N LEU A 14 -3.21 -8.53 -2.70
CA LEU A 14 -1.82 -8.75 -3.10
C LEU A 14 -1.21 -7.47 -3.71
N ALA A 15 -2.00 -6.70 -4.48
CA ALA A 15 -1.59 -5.40 -4.99
C ALA A 15 -1.36 -4.36 -3.87
N ALA A 16 -2.18 -4.36 -2.83
CA ALA A 16 -1.96 -3.50 -1.66
C ALA A 16 -0.66 -3.87 -0.92
N LEU A 17 -0.39 -5.17 -0.78
CA LEU A 17 0.86 -5.69 -0.20
C LEU A 17 2.09 -5.32 -1.03
N SER A 18 2.02 -5.45 -2.36
CA SER A 18 3.13 -5.09 -3.23
C SER A 18 3.41 -3.60 -3.24
N ALA A 19 2.37 -2.75 -3.17
CA ALA A 19 2.52 -1.31 -3.02
C ALA A 19 3.23 -0.95 -1.69
N MET A 20 2.85 -1.60 -0.59
CA MET A 20 3.50 -1.40 0.70
C MET A 20 4.97 -1.87 0.69
N ALA A 21 5.25 -3.03 0.10
CA ALA A 21 6.61 -3.54 -0.04
C ALA A 21 7.48 -2.60 -0.89
N PHE A 22 6.93 -2.04 -1.96
CA PHE A 22 7.62 -1.04 -2.79
C PHE A 22 7.96 0.23 -2.00
N ALA A 23 7.01 0.76 -1.22
CA ALA A 23 7.24 1.93 -0.39
C ALA A 23 8.35 1.70 0.63
N VAL A 24 8.36 0.55 1.31
CA VAL A 24 9.41 0.17 2.27
C VAL A 24 10.77 0.03 1.58
N LEU A 25 10.81 -0.61 0.40
CA LEU A 25 12.05 -0.76 -0.37
C LEU A 25 12.63 0.60 -0.78
N LYS A 26 11.76 1.54 -1.21
CA LYS A 26 12.17 2.89 -1.57
C LYS A 26 12.75 3.65 -0.38
N VAL A 27 12.12 3.55 0.79
CA VAL A 27 12.66 4.14 2.03
C VAL A 27 14.02 3.53 2.40
N ALA A 28 14.18 2.22 2.26
CA ALA A 28 15.47 1.56 2.51
C ALA A 28 16.56 2.04 1.52
N LEU A 29 16.20 2.24 0.26
CA LEU A 29 17.11 2.79 -0.76
C LEU A 29 17.53 4.23 -0.43
N VAL A 30 16.59 5.06 0.02
CA VAL A 30 16.86 6.42 0.50
C VAL A 30 17.75 6.40 1.73
N ALA A 31 17.52 5.48 2.68
CA ALA A 31 18.34 5.35 3.88
C ALA A 31 19.79 4.98 3.54
N ASN A 32 19.98 4.12 2.54
CA ASN A 32 21.29 3.71 2.08
C ASN A 32 22.04 4.79 1.29
N THR A 33 21.33 5.67 0.58
CA THR A 33 21.93 6.67 -0.32
C THR A 33 22.11 8.05 0.34
N LEU A 34 21.14 8.47 1.15
CA LEU A 34 21.05 9.81 1.73
C LEU A 34 21.17 9.81 3.26
N GLY A 35 21.21 8.62 3.87
CA GLY A 35 21.30 8.42 5.31
C GLY A 35 19.95 8.25 6.01
N LEU A 36 20.01 7.75 7.24
CA LEU A 36 18.83 7.35 8.03
C LEU A 36 17.89 8.52 8.34
N THR A 37 18.42 9.70 8.65
CA THR A 37 17.62 10.89 8.98
C THR A 37 16.80 11.38 7.80
N ALA A 38 17.40 11.38 6.59
CA ALA A 38 16.69 11.70 5.36
C ALA A 38 15.57 10.69 5.10
N ALA A 39 15.82 9.39 5.30
CA ALA A 39 14.81 8.35 5.13
C ALA A 39 13.65 8.44 6.13
N ILE A 40 13.90 8.84 7.39
CA ILE A 40 12.84 9.05 8.38
C ILE A 40 11.96 10.24 7.99
N LEU A 41 12.56 11.36 7.58
CA LEU A 41 11.84 12.55 7.11
C LEU A 41 11.01 12.24 5.85
N PHE A 42 11.58 11.44 4.96
CA PHE A 42 10.98 11.06 3.68
C PHE A 42 9.86 10.02 3.84
N SER A 43 10.04 9.02 4.71
CA SER A 43 9.01 8.03 5.04
C SER A 43 7.85 8.59 5.88
N GLY A 44 8.10 9.71 6.58
CA GLY A 44 7.20 10.47 7.43
C GLY A 44 5.72 10.11 7.39
N PHE A 45 4.90 10.90 6.70
CA PHE A 45 3.43 10.76 6.71
C PHE A 45 2.91 9.71 5.71
N HIS A 46 3.61 9.52 4.59
CA HIS A 46 3.13 8.66 3.51
C HIS A 46 3.33 7.17 3.76
N LEU A 47 4.41 6.75 4.46
CA LEU A 47 4.61 5.32 4.77
C LEU A 47 3.56 4.79 5.77
N PRO A 48 3.24 5.49 6.90
CA PRO A 48 2.15 5.11 7.79
C PRO A 48 0.78 5.14 7.11
N LEU A 49 0.51 6.14 6.26
CA LEU A 49 -0.73 6.20 5.49
C LEU A 49 -0.85 5.06 4.47
N CYS A 50 0.26 4.69 3.82
CA CYS A 50 0.31 3.55 2.93
C CYS A 50 0.00 2.26 3.71
N ALA A 51 0.65 2.06 4.87
CA ALA A 51 0.39 0.90 5.73
C ALA A 51 -1.07 0.85 6.22
N PHE A 52 -1.61 1.98 6.68
CA PHE A 52 -3.00 2.09 7.12
C PHE A 52 -3.98 1.78 5.99
N SER A 53 -3.75 2.38 4.81
CA SER A 53 -4.59 2.13 3.63
C SER A 53 -4.53 0.66 3.21
N ALA A 54 -3.37 -0.01 3.32
CA ALA A 54 -3.21 -1.42 2.95
C ALA A 54 -3.96 -2.36 3.90
N LEU A 55 -3.89 -2.08 5.20
CA LEU A 55 -4.70 -2.75 6.21
C LEU A 55 -6.20 -2.53 5.96
N PHE A 56 -6.58 -1.32 5.54
CA PHE A 56 -7.96 -0.99 5.20
C PHE A 56 -8.45 -1.75 3.96
N VAL A 57 -7.62 -1.93 2.93
CA VAL A 57 -7.94 -2.83 1.79
C VAL A 57 -8.20 -4.24 2.30
N TRP A 58 -7.30 -4.77 3.13
CA TRP A 58 -7.43 -6.13 3.65
C TRP A 58 -8.71 -6.34 4.47
N TRP A 59 -9.10 -5.34 5.25
CA TRP A 59 -10.27 -5.42 6.11
C TRP A 59 -11.59 -5.16 5.37
N MET A 60 -11.66 -4.05 4.60
CA MET A 60 -12.92 -3.58 4.03
C MET A 60 -13.25 -4.19 2.67
N TYR A 61 -12.28 -4.72 1.91
CA TYR A 61 -12.56 -5.16 0.53
C TYR A 61 -13.61 -6.27 0.45
N ASP A 62 -13.63 -7.20 1.43
CA ASP A 62 -14.59 -8.30 1.43
C ASP A 62 -16.00 -7.86 1.84
N VAL A 63 -16.11 -6.79 2.64
CA VAL A 63 -17.40 -6.27 3.15
C VAL A 63 -17.97 -5.20 2.20
N HIS A 64 -17.11 -4.32 1.70
CA HIS A 64 -17.44 -3.18 0.86
C HIS A 64 -16.38 -3.00 -0.23
N GLN A 65 -16.59 -3.63 -1.38
CA GLN A 65 -15.63 -3.63 -2.48
C GLN A 65 -15.27 -2.21 -2.97
N ALA A 66 -16.24 -1.29 -3.02
CA ALA A 66 -16.01 0.09 -3.45
C ALA A 66 -15.04 0.84 -2.53
N THR A 67 -15.21 0.73 -1.21
CA THR A 67 -14.29 1.35 -0.25
C THR A 67 -12.93 0.65 -0.23
N GLY A 68 -12.91 -0.66 -0.45
CA GLY A 68 -11.66 -1.40 -0.61
C GLY A 68 -10.86 -0.97 -1.83
N PHE A 69 -11.50 -0.71 -2.97
CA PHE A 69 -10.83 -0.14 -4.15
C PHE A 69 -10.33 1.28 -3.90
N LEU A 70 -11.10 2.11 -3.20
CA LEU A 70 -10.65 3.46 -2.84
C LEU A 70 -9.41 3.41 -1.93
N ALA A 71 -9.40 2.48 -0.97
CA ALA A 71 -8.23 2.22 -0.14
C ALA A 71 -7.04 1.71 -0.95
N LEU A 72 -7.25 0.91 -1.99
CA LEU A 72 -6.20 0.44 -2.90
C LEU A 72 -5.57 1.63 -3.67
N VAL A 73 -6.41 2.53 -4.17
CA VAL A 73 -5.93 3.75 -4.83
C VAL A 73 -5.13 4.61 -3.86
N SER A 74 -5.62 4.76 -2.62
CA SER A 74 -4.88 5.46 -1.56
C SER A 74 -3.53 4.79 -1.25
N THR A 75 -3.46 3.45 -1.17
CA THR A 75 -2.17 2.75 -0.98
C THR A 75 -1.20 3.03 -2.11
N LEU A 76 -1.66 2.95 -3.36
CA LEU A 76 -0.82 3.15 -4.54
C LEU A 76 -0.30 4.58 -4.62
N LEU A 77 -1.15 5.57 -4.38
CA LEU A 77 -0.75 6.98 -4.36
C LEU A 77 0.27 7.24 -3.25
N ASN A 78 0.02 6.75 -2.03
CA ASN A 78 0.98 6.93 -0.94
C ASN A 78 2.31 6.20 -1.20
N ALA A 79 2.28 5.03 -1.84
CA ALA A 79 3.49 4.30 -2.22
C ALA A 79 4.31 4.98 -3.34
N LEU A 80 3.67 5.79 -4.18
CA LEU A 80 4.33 6.60 -5.21
C LEU A 80 4.90 7.91 -4.66
N LEU A 81 4.24 8.48 -3.65
CA LEU A 81 4.60 9.74 -3.00
C LEU A 81 5.73 9.57 -1.98
N VAL A 82 5.78 8.42 -1.28
CA VAL A 82 7.06 7.88 -0.77
C VAL A 82 7.93 7.66 -1.97
#